data_AF-A0A8S3DG50-F1
#
_entry.id   AF-A0A8S3DG50-F1
#
_cell.length_a   1.000
_cell.length_b   1.000
_cell.length_c   1.000
_cell.angle_alpha   90.00
_cell.angle_beta   90.00
_cell.angle_gamma   90.00
#
_symmetry.space_group_name_H-M   'P 1'
#
loop_
_entity.id
_entity.type
_entity.pdbx_description
1 polymer ?
#
loop_
_entity_poly.entity_id
_entity_poly.type
_entity_poly.pdbx_seq_one_letter_code
_entity_poly.pdbx_strand_id
1 'polypeptide(L)'
;RLCGNESLTQAVDWVRHAMIGEGLENVHVEPVQIPHWVRGAERAHLIQPRVAKLSMLGLGNSVGTGPNGIQAPVLVVRSFD
;
A
#
# COMPACT_ATOMS: atom_id res chain seq x y z
N ARG A 1 8.71 -2.88 0.60
CA ARG A 1 8.68 -3.05 -0.87
C ARG A 1 7.28 -3.52 -1.22
N LEU A 2 6.46 -2.67 -1.86
CA LEU A 2 5.09 -3.04 -2.21
C LEU A 2 5.11 -3.74 -3.56
N CYS A 3 4.24 -4.74 -3.76
CA CYS A 3 4.12 -5.44 -5.03
C CYS A 3 3.89 -4.45 -6.19
N GLY A 4 4.67 -4.63 -7.27
CA GLY A 4 4.50 -3.88 -8.51
C GLY A 4 5.20 -2.52 -8.56
N ASN A 5 5.96 -2.16 -7.53
CA ASN A 5 6.75 -0.92 -7.54
C ASN A 5 8.22 -1.15 -7.95
N GLU A 6 8.89 -0.09 -8.41
CA GLU A 6 10.30 -0.15 -8.84
C GLU A 6 11.24 -0.65 -7.73
N SER A 7 10.93 -0.29 -6.48
CA SER A 7 11.68 -0.75 -5.31
C SER A 7 11.65 -2.29 -5.14
N LEU A 8 10.57 -2.95 -5.57
CA LEU A 8 10.52 -4.41 -5.62
C LEU A 8 11.41 -4.96 -6.74
N THR A 9 11.40 -4.35 -7.92
CA THR A 9 12.29 -4.79 -9.02
C THR A 9 13.75 -4.72 -8.60
N GLN A 10 14.17 -3.58 -8.03
CA GLN A 10 15.53 -3.40 -7.51
C GLN A 10 15.87 -4.42 -6.40
N ALA A 11 14.89 -4.80 -5.60
CA ALA A 11 15.06 -5.82 -4.58
C ALA A 11 15.31 -7.21 -5.15
N VAL A 12 14.53 -7.59 -6.17
CA VAL A 12 14.67 -8.86 -6.88
C VAL A 12 16.04 -8.94 -7.52
N ASP A 13 16.47 -7.88 -8.20
CA ASP A 13 17.80 -7.80 -8.81
C ASP A 13 18.91 -7.89 -7.76
N TRP A 14 18.75 -7.19 -6.63
CA TRP A 14 19.73 -7.26 -5.54
C TRP A 14 19.86 -8.68 -4.97
N VAL A 15 18.73 -9.36 -4.68
CA VAL A 15 18.75 -10.73 -4.15
C VAL A 15 19.36 -11.69 -5.18
N ARG A 16 18.99 -11.56 -6.46
CA ARG A 16 19.57 -12.37 -7.53
C ARG A 16 21.08 -12.24 -7.61
N HIS A 17 21.61 -11.00 -7.58
CA HIS A 17 23.05 -10.77 -7.60
C HIS A 17 23.75 -11.30 -6.35
N ALA A 18 23.14 -11.13 -5.17
CA ALA A 18 23.68 -11.68 -3.93
C ALA A 18 23.78 -13.21 -3.99
N MET A 19 22.73 -13.90 -4.46
CA MET A 19 22.73 -15.35 -4.61
C MET A 19 23.80 -15.85 -5.60
N ILE A 20 23.97 -15.15 -6.73
CA ILE A 20 25.05 -15.46 -7.69
C ILE A 20 26.43 -15.24 -7.06
N GLY A 21 26.60 -14.15 -6.31
CA GLY A 21 27.86 -13.82 -5.62
C GLY A 21 28.27 -14.84 -4.55
N GLU A 22 27.29 -15.45 -3.89
CA GLU A 22 27.49 -16.54 -2.91
C GLU A 22 27.69 -17.93 -3.55
N GLY A 23 27.67 -18.02 -4.89
CA GLY A 23 27.93 -19.27 -5.61
C GLY A 23 26.76 -20.27 -5.63
N LEU A 24 25.52 -19.81 -5.41
CA LEU A 24 24.35 -20.67 -5.52
C LEU A 24 24.12 -21.09 -6.99
N GLU A 25 23.73 -22.35 -7.19
CA GLU A 25 23.38 -22.89 -8.50
C GLU A 25 21.91 -22.59 -8.86
N ASN A 26 21.61 -22.54 -10.16
CA ASN A 26 20.26 -22.37 -10.70
C ASN A 26 19.50 -21.11 -10.21
N VAL A 27 20.19 -19.97 -10.11
CA VAL A 27 19.56 -18.69 -9.71
C VAL A 27 18.83 -18.04 -10.91
N HIS A 28 17.50 -17.96 -10.84
CA HIS A 28 16.67 -17.29 -11.86
C HIS A 28 15.48 -16.55 -11.24
N VAL A 29 14.85 -15.67 -12.03
CA VAL A 29 13.64 -14.94 -11.63
C VAL A 29 12.44 -15.62 -12.29
N GLU A 30 11.35 -15.77 -11.55
CA GLU A 30 10.08 -16.30 -12.08
C GLU A 30 9.05 -15.18 -12.21
N PRO A 31 8.30 -15.11 -13.33
CA PRO A 31 7.27 -14.09 -13.51
C PRO A 31 6.05 -14.39 -12.62
N VAL A 32 5.56 -13.38 -11.90
CA VAL A 32 4.35 -13.47 -11.06
C VAL A 32 3.39 -12.34 -11.41
N GLN A 33 2.11 -12.69 -11.60
CA GLN A 33 1.03 -11.71 -11.81
C GLN A 33 0.54 -11.19 -10.47
N ILE A 34 0.42 -9.86 -10.36
CA ILE A 34 0.04 -9.19 -9.11
C ILE A 34 -0.92 -8.02 -9.39
N PRO A 35 -1.87 -7.73 -8.48
CA PRO A 35 -2.64 -6.50 -8.56
C PRO A 35 -1.73 -5.30 -8.30
N HIS A 36 -1.80 -4.28 -9.15
CA HIS A 36 -1.06 -3.04 -9.00
C HIS A 36 -1.93 -2.00 -8.28
N TRP A 37 -1.67 -1.81 -6.99
CA TRP A 37 -2.31 -0.76 -6.19
C TRP A 37 -1.29 0.32 -5.84
N VAL A 38 -1.61 1.56 -6.20
CA VAL A 38 -0.76 2.73 -5.93
C VAL A 38 -1.42 3.57 -4.85
N ARG A 39 -0.69 3.82 -3.78
CA ARG A 39 -1.13 4.71 -2.70
C ARG A 39 -1.21 6.15 -3.22
N GLY A 40 -2.37 6.77 -3.08
CA GLY A 40 -2.60 8.18 -3.39
C GLY A 40 -2.38 9.10 -2.18
N ALA A 41 -2.76 10.37 -2.33
CA ALA A 41 -2.79 11.31 -1.21
C ALA A 41 -3.92 10.95 -0.24
N GLU A 42 -3.62 10.97 1.05
CA GLU A 42 -4.56 10.58 2.10
C GLU A 42 -4.55 11.55 3.27
N ARG A 43 -5.74 11.83 3.78
CA ARG A 43 -5.98 12.70 4.94
C ARG A 43 -7.38 12.51 5.45
N ALA A 44 -7.55 12.62 6.76
CA ALA A 44 -8.85 12.62 7.42
C ALA A 44 -8.90 13.76 8.44
N HIS A 45 -10.06 14.40 8.52
CA HIS A 45 -10.32 15.45 9.50
C HIS A 45 -11.67 15.17 10.15
N LEU A 46 -11.71 15.27 11.48
CA LEU A 46 -12.95 15.47 12.20
C LEU A 46 -13.35 16.93 12.05
N ILE A 47 -14.58 17.19 11.64
CA ILE A 47 -15.10 18.56 11.45
C ILE A 47 -16.00 18.94 12.63
N GLN A 48 -16.75 17.98 13.17
CA GLN A 48 -17.63 18.13 14.33
C GLN A 48 -17.45 16.95 15.28
N PRO A 49 -17.61 17.13 16.61
CA PRO A 49 -17.97 18.37 17.30
C PRO A 49 -16.82 19.38 17.44
N ARG A 50 -15.60 18.98 17.06
CA ARG A 50 -14.42 19.85 17.02
C ARG A 50 -13.59 19.56 15.78
N VAL A 51 -12.86 20.56 15.32
CA VAL A 51 -11.90 20.40 14.22
C VAL A 51 -10.66 19.66 14.74
N ALA A 52 -10.34 18.50 14.16
CA ALA A 52 -9.13 17.76 14.49
C ALA A 52 -8.60 17.01 13.26
N LYS A 53 -7.28 17.05 13.05
CA LYS A 53 -6.62 16.17 12.08
C LYS A 53 -6.54 14.76 12.66
N LEU A 54 -6.92 13.76 11.87
CA LEU A 54 -6.83 12.36 12.27
C LEU A 54 -5.61 11.73 11.61
N SER A 55 -4.80 11.03 12.40
CA SER A 55 -3.80 10.12 11.85
C SER A 55 -4.54 8.98 11.17
N MET A 56 -4.27 8.79 9.89
CA MET A 56 -4.90 7.73 9.10
C MET A 56 -3.89 7.10 8.15
N LEU A 57 -4.18 5.87 7.76
CA LEU A 57 -3.51 5.16 6.69
C LEU A 57 -4.58 4.40 5.92
N GLY A 58 -4.64 4.65 4.62
CA GLY A 58 -5.50 3.94 3.69
C GLY A 58 -5.11 2.47 3.65
N LEU A 59 -6.11 1.62 3.80
CA LEU A 59 -5.94 0.17 3.72
C LEU A 59 -5.57 -0.23 2.30
N GLY A 60 -4.73 -1.24 2.15
CA GLY A 60 -4.37 -1.80 0.84
C GLY A 60 -5.64 -2.17 0.06
N ASN A 61 -5.62 -1.92 -1.26
CA ASN A 61 -6.75 -2.13 -2.17
C ASN A 61 -7.97 -1.21 -1.96
N SER A 62 -7.91 -0.23 -1.06
CA SER A 62 -8.98 0.78 -0.96
C SER A 62 -9.04 1.64 -2.21
N VAL A 63 -10.27 1.96 -2.64
CA VAL A 63 -10.53 2.90 -3.74
C VAL A 63 -10.37 4.35 -3.27
N GLY A 64 -10.05 5.24 -4.21
CA GLY A 64 -9.95 6.68 -3.92
C GLY A 64 -11.31 7.32 -3.67
N THR A 65 -11.32 8.44 -2.93
CA THR A 65 -12.54 9.22 -2.62
C THR A 65 -13.02 10.14 -3.74
N GLY A 66 -12.35 10.14 -4.90
CA GLY A 66 -12.59 11.09 -5.98
C GLY A 66 -12.08 12.51 -5.70
N PRO A 67 -12.19 13.44 -6.67
CA PRO A 67 -11.61 14.79 -6.58
C PRO A 67 -12.25 15.66 -5.50
N ASN A 68 -13.52 15.43 -5.18
CA ASN A 68 -14.28 16.21 -4.20
C ASN A 68 -14.10 15.70 -2.76
N GLY A 69 -13.46 14.54 -2.58
CA GLY A 69 -13.40 13.86 -1.28
C GLY A 69 -14.77 13.34 -0.83
N ILE A 70 -14.81 12.85 0.41
CA ILE A 70 -16.03 12.37 1.07
C ILE A 70 -16.13 13.06 2.44
N GLN A 71 -17.29 13.66 2.72
CA GLN A 71 -17.65 14.15 4.05
C GLN A 71 -19.01 13.54 4.43
N ALA A 72 -19.06 12.83 5.55
CA ALA A 72 -20.27 12.15 6.02
C ALA A 72 -20.27 12.02 7.56
N PRO A 73 -21.44 11.85 8.19
CA PRO A 73 -21.52 11.37 9.56
C PRO A 73 -20.86 10.00 9.71
N VAL A 74 -20.32 9.72 10.90
CA VAL A 74 -19.68 8.44 11.21
C VAL A 74 -20.54 7.61 12.16
N LEU A 75 -20.51 6.29 11.98
CA LEU A 75 -21.08 5.31 12.91
C LEU A 75 -19.94 4.53 13.55
N VAL A 76 -19.84 4.55 14.87
CA VAL A 76 -18.82 3.78 15.61
C VAL A 76 -19.36 2.38 15.86
N VAL A 77 -18.68 1.38 15.29
CA VAL A 77 -19.01 -0.04 15.48
C VAL A 77 -17.89 -0.75 16.23
N ARG A 78 -18.24 -1.74 17.06
CA ARG A 78 -17.28 -2.58 17.81
C ARG A 78 -16.97 -3.90 17.10
N SER A 79 -17.94 -4.45 16.37
CA SER A 79 -17.82 -5.61 15.50
C SER A 79 -18.66 -5.41 14.24
N PHE A 80 -18.37 -6.20 13.21
CA PHE A 80 -19.18 -6.35 12.00
C PHE A 80 -20.08 -7.60 12.03
N ASP A 81 -20.02 -8.38 13.12
CA ASP A 81 -20.91 -9.52 13.40
C ASP A 81 -22.30 -9.07 13.87
#